data_AF-A0A355CD53-F1
#
_entry.id   AF-A0A355CD53-F1
#
_cell.length_a   1.000
_cell.length_b   1.000
_cell.length_c   1.000
_cell.angle_alpha   90.00
_cell.angle_beta   90.00
_cell.angle_gamma   90.00
#
_symmetry.space_group_name_H-M   'P 1'
#
loop_
_entity.id
_entity.type
_entity.pdbx_description
1 polymer ?
#
loop_
_entity_poly.entity_id
_entity_poly.type
_entity_poly.pdbx_seq_one_letter_code
_entity_poly.pdbx_strand_id
1 'polypeptide(L)'
;QQIGDESQIVTSILSPAISEVLKAATSKKTAEEIITKRTELKAEIDNSLKKRLEPYGVIVRDVSLINFGFSPEFSKAIEAKQIAEQEAKQAEFTVKKATQDAQAEINRAKGQAEAQRLQRLTLTPELLQQQAIQKWNGQFPTVMGGGGSLPLINIAPPGQPASPAAK
;
A
#
# COMPACT_ATOMS: atom_id res chain seq x y z
N GLN A 1 -46.20 21.58 -46.76
CA GLN A 1 -46.69 20.53 -45.84
C GLN A 1 -47.01 21.22 -44.52
N GLN A 2 -48.25 21.15 -44.07
CA GLN A 2 -48.64 21.61 -42.73
C GLN A 2 -48.00 20.66 -41.75
N ILE A 3 -46.89 21.09 -41.16
CA ILE A 3 -46.28 20.41 -40.02
C ILE A 3 -47.34 20.53 -38.92
N GLY A 4 -47.78 19.39 -38.40
CA GLY A 4 -48.88 19.30 -37.44
C GLY A 4 -48.66 20.12 -36.18
N ASP A 5 -49.69 20.15 -35.34
CA ASP A 5 -49.77 20.89 -34.07
C ASP A 5 -48.46 20.83 -33.27
N GLU A 6 -48.09 21.90 -32.56
CA GLU A 6 -46.79 22.03 -31.85
C GLU A 6 -46.49 20.80 -30.96
N SER A 7 -47.54 20.25 -30.33
CA SER A 7 -47.50 19.02 -29.54
C SER A 7 -47.05 17.77 -30.34
N GLN A 8 -47.44 17.66 -31.61
CA GLN A 8 -47.03 16.57 -32.49
C GLN A 8 -45.56 16.67 -32.88
N ILE A 9 -45.00 17.87 -33.03
CA ILE A 9 -43.57 18.08 -33.29
C ILE A 9 -42.75 17.64 -32.06
N VAL A 10 -43.19 18.02 -30.86
CA VAL A 10 -42.52 17.66 -29.60
C VAL A 10 -42.50 16.14 -29.40
N THR A 11 -43.62 15.47 -29.66
CA THR A 11 -43.78 14.03 -29.44
C THR A 11 -43.19 13.16 -30.55
N SER A 12 -43.28 13.59 -31.81
CA SER A 12 -42.86 12.77 -32.96
C SER A 12 -41.42 13.02 -33.40
N ILE A 13 -40.85 14.20 -33.12
CA ILE A 13 -39.50 14.56 -33.59
C ILE A 13 -38.55 14.80 -32.40
N LEU A 14 -38.92 15.69 -31.48
CA LEU A 14 -38.02 16.10 -30.40
C LEU A 14 -37.73 14.97 -29.40
N SER A 15 -38.79 14.36 -28.84
CA SER A 15 -38.66 13.34 -27.80
C SER A 15 -37.89 12.09 -28.27
N PRO A 16 -38.13 11.56 -29.49
CA PRO A 16 -37.33 10.47 -30.05
C PRO A 16 -35.88 10.86 -30.28
N ALA A 17 -35.61 12.05 -30.86
CA ALA A 17 -34.25 12.51 -31.11
C ALA A 17 -33.43 12.67 -29.81
N ILE A 18 -34.04 13.26 -28.77
CA ILE A 18 -33.40 13.39 -27.44
C ILE A 18 -33.11 12.01 -26.85
N SER A 19 -34.08 11.10 -26.89
CA SER A 19 -33.91 9.75 -26.32
C SER A 19 -32.83 8.95 -27.04
N GLU A 20 -32.76 9.04 -28.37
CA GLU A 20 -31.76 8.36 -29.18
C GLU A 20 -30.35 8.90 -28.91
N VAL A 21 -30.19 10.23 -28.90
CA VAL A 21 -28.91 10.88 -28.57
C VAL A 21 -28.47 10.54 -27.15
N LEU A 22 -29.39 10.59 -26.18
CA LEU A 22 -29.07 10.27 -24.79
C LEU A 22 -28.62 8.82 -24.65
N LYS A 23 -29.36 7.86 -25.22
CA LYS A 23 -28.99 6.43 -25.21
C LYS A 23 -27.64 6.20 -25.88
N ALA A 24 -27.40 6.83 -27.03
CA ALA A 24 -26.13 6.71 -27.74
C ALA A 24 -24.95 7.26 -26.92
N ALA A 25 -25.13 8.39 -26.26
CA ALA A 25 -24.10 9.02 -25.43
C ALA A 25 -23.82 8.21 -24.14
N THR A 26 -24.85 7.66 -23.50
CA THR A 26 -24.69 6.88 -22.26
C THR A 26 -24.19 5.46 -22.51
N SER A 27 -24.49 4.85 -23.66
CA SER A 27 -24.08 3.45 -23.95
C SER A 27 -22.56 3.27 -24.06
N LYS A 28 -21.82 4.34 -24.31
CA LYS A 28 -20.35 4.31 -24.47
C LYS A 28 -19.60 4.56 -23.16
N LYS A 29 -20.28 4.96 -22.09
CA LYS A 29 -19.66 5.40 -20.84
C LYS A 29 -20.07 4.50 -19.70
N THR A 30 -19.16 4.30 -18.76
CA THR A 30 -19.54 3.70 -17.49
C THR A 30 -20.36 4.69 -16.66
N ALA A 31 -21.09 4.17 -15.70
CA ALA A 31 -21.79 4.96 -14.71
C ALA A 31 -20.92 5.98 -13.97
N GLU A 32 -19.72 5.57 -13.58
CA GLU A 32 -18.76 6.44 -12.92
C GLU A 32 -18.33 7.59 -13.83
N GLU A 33 -18.13 7.32 -15.12
CA GLU A 33 -17.78 8.34 -16.11
C GLU A 33 -18.92 9.31 -16.37
N ILE A 34 -20.18 8.85 -16.32
CA ILE A 34 -21.35 9.75 -16.44
C ILE A 34 -21.38 10.77 -15.30
N ILE A 35 -20.95 10.37 -14.08
CA ILE A 35 -20.87 11.26 -12.93
C ILE A 35 -19.63 12.18 -13.04
N THR A 36 -18.45 11.59 -13.22
CA THR A 36 -17.17 12.32 -13.16
C THR A 36 -16.94 13.21 -14.39
N LYS A 37 -17.37 12.76 -15.57
CA LYS A 37 -17.22 13.47 -16.86
C LYS A 37 -18.56 14.05 -17.34
N ARG A 38 -19.43 14.46 -16.41
CA ARG A 38 -20.78 14.99 -16.71
C ARG A 38 -20.74 16.18 -17.68
N THR A 39 -19.77 17.06 -17.54
CA THR A 39 -19.61 18.24 -18.41
C THR A 39 -19.27 17.84 -19.84
N GLU A 40 -18.40 16.84 -20.02
CA GLU A 40 -18.07 16.30 -21.33
C GLU A 40 -19.28 15.60 -21.96
N LEU A 41 -20.01 14.82 -21.17
CA LEU A 41 -21.24 14.16 -21.61
C LEU A 41 -22.30 15.19 -22.03
N LYS A 42 -22.46 16.27 -21.27
CA LYS A 42 -23.35 17.39 -21.63
C LYS A 42 -22.96 17.96 -23.00
N ALA A 43 -21.68 18.26 -23.21
CA ALA A 43 -21.19 18.83 -24.46
C ALA A 43 -21.39 17.88 -25.66
N GLU A 44 -21.17 16.57 -25.46
CA GLU A 44 -21.41 15.54 -26.48
C GLU A 44 -22.90 15.47 -26.87
N ILE A 45 -23.79 15.48 -25.87
CA ILE A 45 -25.23 15.47 -26.08
C ILE A 45 -25.68 16.75 -26.79
N ASP A 46 -25.22 17.92 -26.35
CA ASP A 46 -25.54 19.21 -26.97
C ASP A 46 -25.17 19.22 -28.46
N ASN A 47 -23.95 18.83 -28.78
CA ASN A 47 -23.46 18.82 -30.16
C ASN A 47 -24.22 17.80 -31.03
N SER A 48 -24.51 16.63 -30.48
CA SER A 48 -25.25 15.58 -31.18
C SER A 48 -26.70 15.99 -31.43
N LEU A 49 -27.34 16.63 -30.45
CA LEU A 49 -28.72 17.08 -30.55
C LEU A 49 -28.86 18.24 -31.54
N LYS A 50 -27.93 19.21 -31.52
CA LYS A 50 -27.87 20.30 -32.52
C LYS A 50 -27.82 19.75 -33.94
N LYS A 51 -26.89 18.82 -34.22
CA LYS A 51 -26.75 18.19 -35.54
C LYS A 51 -27.99 17.39 -35.95
N ARG A 52 -28.62 16.69 -35.01
CA ARG A 52 -29.81 15.86 -35.30
C ARG A 52 -31.05 16.71 -35.59
N LEU A 53 -31.17 17.86 -34.95
CA LEU A 53 -32.33 18.73 -35.03
C LEU A 53 -32.21 19.85 -36.09
N GLU A 54 -31.00 20.12 -36.59
CA GLU A 54 -30.73 21.08 -37.66
C GLU A 54 -31.57 20.87 -38.93
N PRO A 55 -31.76 19.64 -39.47
CA PRO A 55 -32.59 19.42 -40.66
C PRO A 55 -34.08 19.76 -40.46
N TYR A 56 -34.53 19.80 -39.21
CA TYR A 56 -35.90 20.14 -38.84
C TYR A 56 -36.07 21.64 -38.54
N GLY A 57 -35.01 22.45 -38.68
CA GLY A 57 -35.03 23.88 -38.40
C GLY A 57 -35.11 24.23 -36.90
N VAL A 58 -34.80 23.28 -36.02
CA VAL A 58 -34.89 23.47 -34.56
C VAL A 58 -33.54 23.91 -34.00
N ILE A 59 -33.52 25.06 -33.32
CA ILE A 59 -32.32 25.61 -32.69
C ILE A 59 -32.26 25.22 -31.21
N VAL A 60 -31.32 24.34 -30.85
CA VAL A 60 -31.04 23.97 -29.46
C VAL A 60 -30.13 25.01 -28.82
N ARG A 61 -30.58 25.69 -27.76
CA ARG A 61 -29.78 26.68 -27.03
C ARG A 61 -28.82 26.04 -26.03
N ASP A 62 -29.35 25.30 -25.06
CA ASP A 62 -28.59 24.61 -24.02
C ASP A 62 -29.36 23.37 -23.54
N VAL A 63 -28.66 22.24 -23.34
CA VAL A 63 -29.23 21.02 -22.78
C VAL A 63 -28.74 20.82 -21.35
N SER A 64 -29.64 20.88 -20.39
CA SER A 64 -29.32 20.58 -18.99
C SER A 64 -29.73 19.16 -18.61
N LEU A 65 -28.81 18.42 -18.00
CA LEU A 65 -29.10 17.14 -17.35
C LEU A 65 -29.58 17.44 -15.94
N ILE A 66 -30.85 17.18 -15.61
CA ILE A 66 -31.43 17.52 -14.29
C ILE A 66 -31.37 16.31 -13.35
N ASN A 67 -32.11 15.26 -13.68
CA ASN A 67 -32.27 14.08 -12.84
C ASN A 67 -31.60 12.87 -13.49
N PHE A 68 -30.52 12.43 -12.87
CA PHE A 68 -29.79 11.23 -13.24
C PHE A 68 -29.86 10.28 -12.05
N GLY A 69 -30.33 9.04 -12.29
CA GLY A 69 -30.45 8.02 -11.26
C GLY A 69 -30.19 6.65 -11.87
N PHE A 70 -29.45 5.82 -11.15
CA PHE A 70 -29.28 4.41 -11.49
C PHE A 70 -30.42 3.58 -10.91
N SER A 71 -30.66 2.40 -11.49
CA SER A 71 -31.53 1.43 -10.84
C SER A 71 -30.91 1.01 -9.49
N PRO A 72 -31.72 0.66 -8.48
CA PRO A 72 -31.20 0.22 -7.17
C PRO A 72 -30.21 -0.95 -7.26
N GLU A 73 -30.45 -1.89 -8.18
CA GLU A 73 -29.60 -3.06 -8.41
C GLU A 73 -28.22 -2.65 -8.93
N PHE A 74 -28.19 -1.67 -9.82
CA PHE A 74 -26.96 -1.18 -10.41
C PHE A 74 -26.13 -0.36 -9.42
N SER A 75 -26.78 0.51 -8.63
CA SER A 75 -26.12 1.21 -7.52
C SER A 75 -25.45 0.24 -6.55
N LYS A 76 -26.17 -0.84 -6.19
CA LYS A 76 -25.64 -1.90 -5.32
C LYS A 76 -24.45 -2.63 -5.95
N ALA A 77 -24.48 -2.87 -7.26
CA ALA A 77 -23.38 -3.52 -7.97
C ALA A 77 -22.11 -2.63 -7.99
N ILE A 78 -22.27 -1.32 -8.16
CA ILE A 78 -21.15 -0.36 -8.07
C ILE A 78 -20.57 -0.37 -6.66
N GLU A 79 -21.42 -0.24 -5.65
CA GLU A 79 -20.98 -0.23 -4.25
C GLU A 79 -20.22 -1.53 -3.91
N ALA A 80 -20.75 -2.68 -4.32
CA ALA A 80 -20.08 -3.97 -4.15
C ALA A 80 -18.73 -4.04 -4.87
N LYS A 81 -18.63 -3.51 -6.11
CA LYS A 81 -17.35 -3.44 -6.84
C LYS A 81 -16.35 -2.55 -6.11
N GLN A 82 -16.78 -1.39 -5.62
CA GLN A 82 -15.92 -0.46 -4.90
C GLN A 82 -15.41 -1.07 -3.59
N ILE A 83 -16.27 -1.78 -2.86
CA ILE A 83 -15.87 -2.54 -1.66
C ILE A 83 -14.81 -3.59 -2.03
N ALA A 84 -15.04 -4.38 -3.08
CA ALA A 84 -14.09 -5.40 -3.51
C ALA A 84 -12.73 -4.81 -3.95
N GLU A 85 -12.73 -3.68 -4.65
CA GLU A 85 -11.50 -2.96 -5.02
C GLU A 85 -10.76 -2.43 -3.79
N GLN A 86 -11.48 -1.91 -2.81
CA GLN A 86 -10.89 -1.44 -1.55
C GLN A 86 -10.31 -2.59 -0.73
N GLU A 87 -11.00 -3.72 -0.65
CA GLU A 87 -10.52 -4.94 0.00
C GLU A 87 -9.26 -5.48 -0.67
N ALA A 88 -9.24 -5.54 -2.00
CA ALA A 88 -8.07 -5.96 -2.76
C ALA A 88 -6.86 -5.04 -2.47
N LYS A 89 -7.06 -3.72 -2.51
CA LYS A 89 -6.02 -2.74 -2.19
C LYS A 89 -5.52 -2.87 -0.75
N GLN A 90 -6.41 -3.17 0.19
CA GLN A 90 -6.04 -3.39 1.59
C GLN A 90 -5.24 -4.69 1.78
N ALA A 91 -5.60 -5.75 1.06
CA ALA A 91 -4.84 -7.00 1.05
C ALA A 91 -3.44 -6.79 0.49
N GLU A 92 -3.29 -6.09 -0.65
CA GLU A 92 -2.00 -5.72 -1.22
C GLU A 92 -1.14 -4.93 -0.23
N PHE A 93 -1.74 -3.94 0.44
CA PHE A 93 -1.04 -3.14 1.44
C PHE A 93 -0.58 -4.00 2.63
N THR A 94 -1.40 -4.95 3.06
CA THR A 94 -1.06 -5.87 4.15
C THR A 94 0.13 -6.76 3.78
N VAL A 95 0.14 -7.32 2.57
CA VAL A 95 1.27 -8.12 2.07
C VAL A 95 2.54 -7.28 1.99
N LYS A 96 2.43 -6.06 1.45
CA LYS A 96 3.56 -5.12 1.37
C LYS A 96 4.11 -4.77 2.75
N LYS A 97 3.24 -4.51 3.72
CA LYS A 97 3.63 -4.24 5.11
C LYS A 97 4.35 -5.43 5.73
N ALA A 98 3.81 -6.64 5.61
CA ALA A 98 4.44 -7.85 6.13
C ALA A 98 5.84 -8.10 5.52
N THR A 99 6.00 -7.80 4.23
CA THR A 99 7.30 -7.90 3.53
C THR A 99 8.31 -6.89 4.07
N GLN A 100 7.87 -5.64 4.30
CA GLN A 100 8.71 -4.59 4.87
C GLN A 100 9.11 -4.91 6.31
N ASP A 101 8.18 -5.41 7.13
CA ASP A 101 8.43 -5.78 8.52
C ASP A 101 9.45 -6.95 8.59
N ALA A 102 9.30 -7.96 7.73
CA ALA A 102 10.26 -9.06 7.63
C ALA A 102 11.66 -8.58 7.21
N GLN A 103 11.75 -7.66 6.25
CA GLN A 103 13.02 -7.09 5.83
C GLN A 103 13.67 -6.25 6.94
N ALA A 104 12.87 -5.48 7.69
CA ALA A 104 13.34 -4.71 8.83
C ALA A 104 13.94 -5.62 9.91
N GLU A 105 13.29 -6.76 10.20
CA GLU A 105 13.78 -7.73 11.17
C GLU A 105 15.11 -8.35 10.74
N ILE A 106 15.23 -8.76 9.47
CA ILE A 106 16.51 -9.27 8.91
C ILE A 106 17.61 -8.23 9.06
N ASN A 107 17.33 -6.96 8.73
CA ASN A 107 18.31 -5.89 8.82
C ASN A 107 18.71 -5.62 10.29
N ARG A 108 17.75 -5.68 11.22
CA ARG A 108 18.00 -5.54 12.65
C ARG A 108 18.88 -6.67 13.17
N ALA A 109 18.57 -7.91 12.83
CA ALA A 109 19.36 -9.08 13.20
C ALA A 109 20.80 -9.00 12.65
N LYS A 110 20.97 -8.59 11.39
CA LYS A 110 22.29 -8.34 10.79
C LYS A 110 23.07 -7.24 11.52
N GLY A 111 22.41 -6.14 11.84
CA GLY A 111 23.02 -5.03 12.59
C GLY A 111 23.48 -5.46 13.99
N GLN A 112 22.67 -6.27 14.68
CA GLN A 112 23.04 -6.84 15.99
C GLN A 112 24.22 -7.80 15.88
N ALA A 113 24.21 -8.71 14.89
CA ALA A 113 25.31 -9.65 14.67
C ALA A 113 26.63 -8.92 14.38
N GLU A 114 26.61 -7.88 13.54
CA GLU A 114 27.81 -7.09 13.25
C GLU A 114 28.27 -6.28 14.46
N ALA A 115 27.34 -5.69 15.23
CA ALA A 115 27.69 -5.02 16.48
C ALA A 115 28.36 -5.96 17.49
N GLN A 116 27.84 -7.18 17.65
CA GLN A 116 28.46 -8.20 18.51
C GLN A 116 29.83 -8.63 17.98
N ARG A 117 29.97 -8.79 16.65
CA ARG A 117 31.26 -9.11 16.01
C ARG A 117 32.30 -8.04 16.31
N LEU A 118 31.94 -6.76 16.16
CA LEU A 118 32.82 -5.63 16.46
C LEU A 118 33.19 -5.56 17.94
N GLN A 119 32.24 -5.76 18.86
CA GLN A 119 32.53 -5.83 20.29
C GLN A 119 33.52 -6.94 20.64
N ARG A 120 33.38 -8.13 20.03
CA ARG A 120 34.34 -9.23 20.23
C ARG A 120 35.73 -8.90 19.70
N LEU A 121 35.83 -8.15 18.61
CA LEU A 121 37.13 -7.74 18.05
C LEU A 121 37.80 -6.65 18.88
N THR A 122 37.04 -5.75 19.51
CA THR A 122 37.60 -4.69 20.37
C THR A 122 37.99 -5.20 21.76
N LEU A 123 37.43 -6.32 22.21
CA LEU A 123 37.82 -7.02 23.42
C LEU A 123 39.09 -7.84 23.19
N THR A 124 40.25 -7.19 23.12
CA THR A 124 41.54 -7.89 23.16
C THR A 124 41.79 -8.44 24.59
N PRO A 125 42.40 -9.63 24.73
CA PRO A 125 42.72 -10.21 26.04
C PRO A 125 43.52 -9.26 26.95
N GLU A 126 44.38 -8.44 26.34
CA GLU A 126 45.22 -7.45 27.01
C GLU A 126 44.41 -6.26 27.53
N LEU A 127 43.40 -5.79 26.79
CA LEU A 127 42.48 -4.74 27.25
C LEU A 127 41.57 -5.24 28.38
N LEU A 128 41.06 -6.48 28.27
CA LEU A 128 40.30 -7.15 29.32
C LEU A 128 41.12 -7.30 30.60
N GLN A 129 42.39 -7.68 30.48
CA GLN A 129 43.30 -7.79 31.64
C GLN A 129 43.58 -6.43 32.27
N GLN A 130 43.82 -5.38 31.47
CA GLN A 130 43.96 -4.01 31.99
C GLN A 130 42.69 -3.51 32.68
N GLN A 131 41.51 -3.74 32.10
CA GLN A 131 40.23 -3.38 32.73
C GLN A 131 39.97 -4.16 34.01
N ALA A 132 40.31 -5.46 34.04
CA ALA A 132 40.22 -6.28 35.24
C ALA A 132 41.13 -5.74 36.35
N ILE A 133 42.37 -5.38 36.04
CA ILE A 133 43.32 -4.79 37.02
C ILE A 133 42.80 -3.45 37.54
N GLN A 134 42.30 -2.56 36.67
CA GLN A 134 41.76 -1.25 37.08
C GLN A 134 40.50 -1.36 37.95
N LYS A 135 39.65 -2.38 37.71
CA LYS A 135 38.42 -2.62 38.47
C LYS A 135 38.62 -3.51 39.68
N TRP A 136 39.80 -4.10 39.85
CA TRP A 136 40.09 -4.95 40.99
C TRP A 136 40.39 -4.12 42.23
N ASN A 137 39.75 -4.47 43.35
CA ASN A 137 39.84 -3.76 44.63
C ASN A 137 41.01 -4.24 45.51
N GLY A 138 41.94 -5.02 44.97
CA GLY A 138 43.11 -5.52 45.70
C GLY A 138 42.82 -6.62 46.73
N GLN A 139 41.57 -7.09 46.84
CA GLN A 139 41.19 -8.15 47.77
C GLN A 139 41.09 -9.49 47.07
N PHE A 140 41.85 -10.47 47.56
CA PHE A 140 41.80 -11.84 47.10
C PHE A 140 40.57 -12.55 47.69
N PRO A 141 39.74 -13.25 46.89
CA PRO A 141 38.62 -14.02 47.42
C PRO A 141 39.12 -15.12 48.34
N THR A 142 38.87 -14.99 49.64
CA THR A 142 39.43 -15.87 50.68
C THR A 142 38.69 -17.20 50.86
N VAL A 143 37.77 -17.54 49.94
CA VAL A 143 37.02 -18.80 49.96
C VAL A 143 37.24 -19.58 48.68
N MET A 144 38.45 -20.11 48.52
CA MET A 144 38.76 -21.17 47.56
C MET A 144 38.72 -22.52 48.28
N GLY A 145 37.52 -23.12 48.34
CA GLY A 145 37.36 -24.50 48.76
C GLY A 145 37.84 -25.43 47.66
N GLY A 146 38.99 -26.07 47.86
CA GLY A 146 39.39 -27.31 47.19
C GLY A 146 39.87 -27.19 45.73
N GLY A 147 41.19 -27.09 45.54
CA GLY A 147 41.89 -27.71 44.40
C GLY A 147 41.71 -27.09 43.00
N GLY A 148 41.31 -25.82 42.87
CA GLY A 148 41.17 -25.16 41.57
C GLY A 148 42.15 -23.99 41.41
N SER A 149 42.84 -23.95 40.29
CA SER A 149 43.68 -22.85 39.81
C SER A 149 43.01 -21.48 39.99
N LEU A 150 43.82 -20.45 40.27
CA LEU A 150 43.34 -19.07 40.31
C LEU A 150 42.70 -18.71 38.96
N PRO A 151 41.45 -18.20 38.92
CA PRO A 151 40.71 -17.98 37.67
C PRO A 151 41.32 -16.90 36.76
N LEU A 152 42.39 -16.22 37.20
CA LEU A 152 43.03 -15.12 36.47
C LEU A 152 44.56 -15.25 36.31
N ILE A 153 45.21 -16.21 36.98
CA ILE A 153 46.66 -16.45 36.81
C ILE A 153 46.88 -17.96 36.73
N ASN A 154 46.94 -18.49 35.50
CA ASN A 154 47.49 -19.81 35.26
C ASN A 154 49.02 -19.69 35.12
N ILE A 155 49.72 -19.69 36.25
CA ILE A 155 51.19 -19.88 36.27
C ILE A 155 51.47 -21.37 36.01
N ALA A 156 51.69 -21.71 34.74
CA ALA A 156 52.26 -23.01 34.39
C ALA A 156 53.75 -23.01 34.81
N PRO A 157 54.21 -23.95 35.66
CA PRO A 157 55.62 -24.05 36.01
C PRO A 157 56.42 -24.58 34.81
N PRO A 158 57.64 -24.08 34.55
CA PRO A 158 58.44 -24.54 33.43
C PRO A 158 58.96 -25.96 33.74
N GLY A 159 58.44 -26.97 33.03
CA GLY A 159 59.09 -28.29 32.98
C GLY A 159 58.24 -29.54 33.22
N GLN A 160 56.94 -29.59 32.89
CA GLN A 160 56.22 -30.86 32.79
C GLN A 160 55.49 -31.03 31.46
N PRO A 161 55.64 -32.18 30.78
CA PRO A 161 55.01 -32.40 29.47
C PRO A 161 53.49 -32.47 29.61
N ALA A 162 52.79 -31.91 28.61
CA ALA A 162 51.36 -32.03 28.46
C ALA A 162 50.95 -33.51 28.52
N SER A 163 50.12 -33.86 29.50
CA SER A 163 49.47 -35.17 29.56
C SER A 163 48.07 -35.07 28.95
N PRO A 164 47.60 -36.11 28.24
CA PRO A 164 46.66 -35.95 27.15
C PRO A 164 45.21 -35.81 27.62
N ALA A 165 44.42 -35.13 26.80
CA ALA A 165 42.98 -35.04 26.90
C ALA A 165 42.35 -36.44 27.01
N ALA A 166 41.66 -36.70 28.12
CA ALA A 166 40.70 -37.78 28.20
C ALA A 166 39.42 -37.35 27.46
N LYS A 167 38.91 -38.26 26.63
CA LYS A 167 37.74 -38.15 25.75
C LYS A 167 36.50 -37.54 26.41
#